data_AF-A0A4Y2M1Z7-F1
#
_entry.id   AF-A0A4Y2M1Z7-F1
#
_cell.length_a   1.000
_cell.length_b   1.000
_cell.length_c   1.000
_cell.angle_alpha   90.00
_cell.angle_beta   90.00
_cell.angle_gamma   90.00
#
_symmetry.space_group_name_H-M   'P 1'
#
loop_
_entity.id
_entity.type
_entity.pdbx_description
1 polymer ?
#
loop_
_entity_poly.entity_id
_entity_poly.type
_entity_poly.pdbx_seq_one_letter_code
_entity_poly.pdbx_strand_id
1 'polypeptide(L)'
;MCSLLLAMFYNIFDTVPERPVGNTDKLYFVLYGGSLIHRVVWPKQETFGDVYTTYMSNIKKHYGDEVTVVSDGYTESSVNTKVIERQRRRMKRTSREIIFNESTVLLDPQRQFLSNLADKEFFISHTR
;
A
#
# COMPACT_ATOMS: atom_id res chain seq x y z
N MET A 1 -7.49 3.97 -20.09
CA MET A 1 -7.39 5.03 -19.06
C MET A 1 -6.67 4.61 -17.76
N CYS A 2 -5.98 3.45 -17.70
CA CYS A 2 -5.20 3.07 -16.52
C CYS A 2 -3.79 3.72 -16.47
N SER A 3 -3.34 4.31 -17.58
CA SER A 3 -2.11 5.10 -17.70
C SER A 3 -2.25 6.54 -17.20
N LEU A 4 -3.49 7.05 -17.05
CA LEU A 4 -3.75 8.44 -16.67
C LEU A 4 -3.63 8.69 -15.17
N LEU A 5 -3.91 7.70 -14.32
CA LEU A 5 -3.80 7.86 -12.85
C LEU A 5 -2.34 7.84 -12.36
N LEU A 6 -1.45 7.12 -13.05
CA LEU A 6 -0.01 7.26 -12.80
C LEU A 6 0.45 8.68 -13.17
N ALA A 7 0.01 9.19 -14.33
CA ALA A 7 0.35 10.53 -14.82
C ALA A 7 -0.17 11.65 -13.91
N MET A 8 -1.35 11.49 -13.29
CA MET A 8 -1.88 12.48 -12.34
C MET A 8 -1.02 12.59 -11.08
N PHE A 9 -0.45 11.49 -10.57
CA PHE A 9 0.49 11.56 -9.45
C PHE A 9 1.82 12.19 -9.87
N TYR A 10 2.33 11.90 -11.07
CA TYR A 10 3.51 12.59 -11.62
C TYR A 10 3.31 14.11 -11.75
N ASN A 11 2.08 14.58 -11.99
CA ASN A 11 1.76 16.01 -12.07
C ASN A 11 1.55 16.69 -10.70
N ILE A 12 1.38 15.93 -9.61
CA ILE A 12 1.28 16.45 -8.24
C ILE A 12 2.67 16.64 -7.62
N PHE A 13 3.66 15.90 -8.09
CA PHE A 13 5.05 16.18 -7.75
C PHE A 13 5.48 17.43 -8.50
N ASP A 14 5.60 18.55 -7.78
CA ASP A 14 6.36 19.70 -8.29
C ASP A 14 7.74 19.21 -8.70
N THR A 15 8.21 19.67 -9.86
CA THR A 15 9.59 19.42 -10.29
C THR A 15 10.47 20.02 -9.20
N VAL A 16 11.23 19.18 -8.49
CA VAL A 16 12.21 19.67 -7.52
C VAL A 16 13.13 20.61 -8.29
N PRO A 17 13.19 21.92 -7.97
CA PRO A 17 14.03 22.84 -8.71
C PRO A 17 15.46 22.32 -8.63
N GLU A 18 16.18 22.30 -9.76
CA GLU A 18 17.58 21.88 -9.79
C GLU A 18 18.36 22.67 -8.74
N ARG A 19 18.67 22.04 -7.61
CA ARG A 19 19.51 22.65 -6.58
C ARG A 19 20.95 22.41 -6.98
N PRO A 20 21.83 23.42 -6.83
CA PRO A 20 23.25 23.22 -7.04
C PRO A 20 23.71 22.06 -6.16
N VAL A 21 24.37 21.08 -6.79
CA VAL A 21 24.94 19.89 -6.17
C VAL A 21 25.75 20.34 -4.95
N GLY A 22 25.24 20.12 -3.75
CA GLY A 22 25.90 20.64 -2.55
C GLY A 22 25.21 20.40 -1.20
N ASN A 23 23.91 20.09 -1.15
CA ASN A 23 23.25 19.79 0.13
C ASN A 23 22.29 18.60 0.03
N THR A 24 22.71 17.47 0.59
CA THR A 24 21.99 16.18 0.64
C THR A 24 20.90 16.13 1.72
N ASP A 25 20.53 17.26 2.30
CA ASP A 25 19.82 17.30 3.59
C ASP A 25 18.31 17.03 3.52
N LYS A 26 17.73 16.88 2.32
CA LYS A 26 16.31 16.55 2.15
C LYS A 26 16.11 15.52 1.05
N LEU A 27 16.01 14.26 1.47
CA LEU A 27 15.66 13.12 0.62
C LEU A 27 14.15 12.86 0.74
N TYR A 28 13.44 12.90 -0.38
CA TYR A 28 12.02 12.54 -0.45
C TYR A 28 11.88 11.10 -0.92
N PHE A 29 11.22 10.26 -0.12
CA PHE A 29 10.97 8.86 -0.48
C PHE A 29 9.53 8.68 -0.95
N VAL A 30 9.38 8.27 -2.21
CA VAL A 30 8.10 7.80 -2.77
C VAL A 30 8.15 6.28 -2.84
N LEU A 31 7.36 5.62 -2.00
CA LEU A 31 7.38 4.16 -1.87
C LEU A 31 6.12 3.56 -2.46
N TYR A 32 6.26 2.41 -3.14
CA TYR A 32 5.10 1.67 -3.63
C TYR A 32 4.50 0.82 -2.50
N GLY A 33 3.30 1.20 -2.02
CA GLY A 33 2.63 0.55 -0.89
C GLY A 33 2.33 -0.92 -1.13
N GLY A 34 1.94 -1.29 -2.36
CA GLY A 34 1.60 -2.66 -2.71
C GLY A 34 2.73 -3.68 -2.55
N SER A 35 4.01 -3.25 -2.55
CA SER A 35 5.17 -4.11 -2.27
C SER A 35 5.63 -4.03 -0.82
N LEU A 36 5.50 -2.86 -0.17
CA LEU A 36 5.87 -2.64 1.23
C LEU A 36 5.08 -3.53 2.19
N ILE A 37 3.77 -3.69 1.96
CA ILE A 37 2.91 -4.52 2.82
C ILE A 37 3.34 -5.99 2.89
N HIS A 38 4.10 -6.48 1.91
CA HIS A 38 4.66 -7.84 1.90
C HIS A 38 6.02 -7.94 2.60
N ARG A 39 6.70 -6.82 2.84
CA ARG A 39 8.05 -6.77 3.43
C ARG A 39 8.03 -6.55 4.93
N VAL A 40 7.12 -5.72 5.43
CA VAL A 40 7.03 -5.45 6.86
C VAL A 40 6.43 -6.66 7.56
N VAL A 41 7.12 -7.18 8.58
CA VAL A 41 6.63 -8.30 9.39
C VAL A 41 5.51 -7.80 10.31
N TRP A 42 4.37 -8.47 10.25
CA TRP A 42 3.22 -8.12 11.10
C TRP A 42 3.30 -8.86 12.45
N PRO A 43 2.97 -8.20 13.56
CA PRO A 43 2.81 -8.89 14.83
C PRO A 43 1.64 -9.86 14.74
N LYS A 44 1.72 -10.97 15.49
CA LYS A 44 0.70 -12.03 15.48
C LYS A 44 -0.33 -11.76 16.56
N GLN A 45 -1.61 -12.05 16.28
CA GLN A 45 -2.71 -11.95 17.24
C GLN A 45 -2.91 -10.53 17.80
N GLU A 46 -2.55 -9.51 17.02
CA GLU A 46 -2.76 -8.11 17.36
C GLU A 46 -3.96 -7.52 16.59
N THR A 47 -4.40 -6.35 17.01
CA THR A 47 -5.47 -5.63 16.31
C THR A 47 -4.98 -5.09 14.97
N PHE A 48 -5.92 -4.81 14.05
CA PHE A 48 -5.59 -4.13 12.79
C PHE A 48 -4.86 -2.80 13.02
N GLY A 49 -5.29 -2.02 14.03
CA GLY A 49 -4.65 -0.76 14.41
C GLY A 49 -3.20 -0.93 14.83
N ASP A 50 -2.89 -1.97 15.60
CA ASP A 50 -1.52 -2.27 16.05
C ASP A 50 -0.63 -2.72 14.88
N VAL A 51 -1.18 -3.53 13.97
CA VAL A 51 -0.51 -3.94 12.74
C VAL A 51 -0.22 -2.73 11.85
N TYR A 52 -1.20 -1.84 11.67
CA TYR A 52 -1.04 -0.61 10.89
C TYR A 52 0.00 0.33 11.51
N THR A 53 -0.02 0.48 12.83
CA THR A 53 0.96 1.27 13.59
C THR A 53 2.36 0.70 13.44
N THR A 54 2.51 -0.63 13.52
CA THR A 54 3.78 -1.32 13.28
C THR A 54 4.28 -1.11 11.86
N TYR A 55 3.38 -1.17 10.88
CA TYR A 55 3.67 -0.90 9.47
C TYR A 55 4.21 0.52 9.26
N MET A 56 3.52 1.53 9.80
CA MET A 56 3.94 2.93 9.70
C MET A 56 5.24 3.21 10.44
N SER A 57 5.40 2.65 11.64
CA SER A 57 6.64 2.77 12.42
C SER A 57 7.84 2.17 11.69
N ASN A 58 7.67 0.99 11.04
CA ASN A 58 8.73 0.40 10.24
C ASN A 58 9.14 1.28 9.05
N ILE A 59 8.17 1.88 8.36
CA ILE A 59 8.46 2.80 7.25
C ILE A 59 9.24 4.01 7.74
N LYS A 60 8.75 4.68 8.79
CA LYS A 60 9.42 5.86 9.36
C LYS A 60 10.82 5.56 9.86
N LYS A 61 11.02 4.39 10.49
CA LYS A 61 12.34 3.94 10.95
C LYS A 61 13.35 3.79 9.82
N HIS A 62 12.92 3.36 8.62
CA HIS A 62 13.83 3.09 7.51
C HIS A 62 14.00 4.27 6.55
N TYR A 63 13.00 5.13 6.43
CA TYR A 63 12.93 6.17 5.41
C TYR A 63 12.72 7.59 5.97
N GLY A 64 12.60 7.74 7.29
CA GLY A 64 12.35 9.01 7.96
C GLY A 64 10.87 9.42 7.96
N ASP A 65 10.59 10.62 8.47
CA ASP A 65 9.21 11.11 8.60
C ASP A 65 8.64 11.67 7.28
N GLU A 66 9.49 12.12 6.35
CA GLU A 66 9.10 12.65 5.03
C GLU A 66 8.96 11.53 3.98
N VAL A 67 7.97 10.65 4.19
CA VAL A 67 7.67 9.53 3.28
C VAL A 67 6.26 9.64 2.71
N THR A 68 6.14 9.45 1.40
CA THR A 68 4.84 9.26 0.74
C THR A 68 4.71 7.83 0.25
N VAL A 69 3.71 7.10 0.77
CA VAL A 69 3.35 5.76 0.31
C VAL A 69 2.30 5.89 -0.78
N VAL A 70 2.64 5.49 -2.00
CA VAL A 70 1.72 5.49 -3.14
C VAL A 70 1.30 4.06 -3.44
N SER A 71 0.00 3.85 -3.46
CA SER A 71 -0.60 2.59 -3.90
C SER A 71 -1.33 2.79 -5.21
N ASP A 72 -1.56 1.70 -5.94
CA ASP A 72 -2.37 1.79 -7.14
C ASP A 72 -3.82 2.13 -6.76
N GLY A 73 -4.28 3.29 -7.24
CA GLY A 73 -5.71 3.61 -7.24
C GLY A 73 -6.41 2.68 -8.22
N TYR A 74 -7.15 1.70 -7.68
CA TYR A 74 -7.93 0.79 -8.51
C TYR A 74 -9.14 1.54 -9.07
N THR A 75 -9.27 1.58 -10.39
CA THR A 75 -10.53 1.98 -11.05
C THR A 75 -11.02 0.80 -11.87
N GLU A 76 -12.13 0.20 -11.45
CA GLU A 76 -12.72 -0.97 -12.09
C GLU A 76 -13.32 -0.66 -13.48
N SER A 77 -13.46 0.63 -13.81
CA SER A 77 -14.13 1.09 -15.04
C SER A 77 -13.35 0.85 -16.33
N SER A 78 -12.11 0.36 -16.29
CA SER A 78 -11.33 0.11 -17.50
C SER A 78 -10.82 -1.33 -17.58
N VAL A 79 -11.20 -2.03 -18.66
CA VAL A 79 -10.66 -3.35 -19.00
C VAL A 79 -9.18 -3.17 -19.36
N ASN A 80 -8.29 -3.60 -18.48
CA ASN A 80 -6.86 -3.61 -18.70
C ASN A 80 -6.26 -4.91 -18.15
N THR A 81 -5.03 -5.22 -18.54
CA THR A 81 -4.35 -6.46 -18.15
C THR A 81 -4.25 -6.66 -16.63
N LYS A 82 -4.14 -5.58 -15.84
CA LYS A 82 -4.13 -5.64 -14.37
C LYS A 82 -5.49 -6.06 -13.81
N VAL A 83 -6.59 -5.55 -14.37
CA VAL A 83 -7.97 -5.91 -13.95
C VAL A 83 -8.26 -7.38 -14.27
N ILE A 84 -7.88 -7.86 -15.46
CA ILE A 84 -8.07 -9.27 -15.86
C ILE A 84 -7.26 -10.22 -14.95
N GLU A 85 -5.97 -9.91 -14.73
CA GLU A 85 -5.11 -10.72 -13.86
C GLU A 85 -5.61 -10.71 -12.40
N ARG A 86 -6.17 -9.59 -11.94
CA ARG A 86 -6.81 -9.48 -10.63
C ARG A 86 -8.07 -10.35 -10.53
N GLN A 87 -8.96 -10.30 -11.50
CA GLN A 87 -10.15 -11.17 -11.53
C GLN A 87 -9.75 -12.64 -11.53
N ARG A 88 -8.73 -13.02 -12.32
CA ARG A 88 -8.17 -14.38 -12.32
C ARG A 88 -7.66 -14.81 -10.94
N ARG A 89 -7.02 -13.91 -10.17
CA ARG A 89 -6.57 -14.19 -8.79
C ARG A 89 -7.74 -14.27 -7.81
N ARG A 90 -8.76 -13.44 -7.97
CA ARG A 90 -9.99 -13.46 -7.15
C ARG A 90 -10.74 -14.78 -7.32
N MET A 91 -10.88 -15.26 -8.56
CA MET A 91 -11.55 -16.53 -8.85
C MET A 91 -10.84 -17.78 -8.29
N LYS A 92 -9.55 -17.67 -7.92
CA LYS A 92 -8.76 -18.78 -7.36
C LYS A 92 -8.74 -18.82 -5.83
N ARG A 93 -9.47 -17.94 -5.14
CA ARG A 93 -9.38 -17.76 -3.67
C ARG A 93 -10.63 -18.26 -2.95
N THR A 94 -10.40 -18.89 -1.80
CA THR A 94 -11.36 -19.52 -0.89
C THR A 94 -11.40 -18.87 0.51
N SER A 95 -10.76 -17.71 0.69
CA SER A 95 -10.74 -17.01 1.99
C SER A 95 -12.05 -16.29 2.28
N ARG A 96 -12.39 -16.16 3.57
CA ARG A 96 -13.55 -15.38 4.04
C ARG A 96 -13.26 -13.88 3.85
N GLU A 97 -14.25 -13.13 3.38
CA GLU A 97 -14.25 -11.67 3.44
C GLU A 97 -14.43 -11.27 4.89
N ILE A 98 -13.42 -10.63 5.48
CA ILE A 98 -13.46 -10.21 6.87
C ILE A 98 -13.91 -8.74 6.86
N ILE A 99 -15.05 -8.46 7.48
CA ILE A 99 -15.43 -7.08 7.82
C ILE A 99 -14.78 -6.80 9.17
N PHE A 100 -13.69 -6.05 9.17
CA PHE A 100 -12.94 -5.72 10.38
C PHE A 100 -12.76 -4.21 10.55
N ASN A 101 -12.63 -3.78 11.80
CA ASN A 101 -12.33 -2.41 12.21
C ASN A 101 -10.95 -2.35 12.88
N GLU A 102 -10.53 -1.17 13.33
CA GLU A 102 -9.21 -0.98 13.97
C GLU A 102 -8.97 -1.90 15.17
N SER A 103 -10.00 -2.20 15.95
CA SER A 103 -9.91 -3.05 17.14
C SER A 103 -10.05 -4.55 16.85
N THR A 104 -10.25 -4.95 15.59
CA THR A 104 -10.40 -6.37 15.25
C THR A 104 -9.05 -7.06 15.27
N VAL A 105 -8.98 -8.15 16.03
CA VAL A 105 -7.78 -8.99 16.12
C VAL A 105 -7.59 -9.79 14.82
N LEU A 106 -6.42 -9.63 14.19
CA LEU A 106 -6.05 -10.38 13.00
C LEU A 106 -5.49 -11.75 13.39
N LEU A 107 -6.32 -12.78 13.21
CA LEU A 107 -5.96 -14.17 13.51
C LEU A 107 -5.21 -14.86 12.36
N ASP A 108 -5.47 -14.42 11.13
CA ASP A 108 -4.85 -15.00 9.95
C ASP A 108 -3.38 -14.57 9.82
N PRO A 109 -2.48 -15.47 9.39
CA PRO A 109 -1.12 -15.09 9.05
C PRO A 109 -1.10 -14.00 7.97
N GLN A 110 -0.14 -13.09 8.02
CA GLN A 110 0.03 -11.99 7.03
C GLN A 110 -0.10 -12.46 5.57
N ARG A 111 0.52 -13.58 5.20
CA ARG A 111 0.42 -14.13 3.84
C ARG A 111 -1.02 -14.48 3.46
N GLN A 112 -1.80 -15.01 4.39
CA GLN A 112 -3.19 -15.39 4.17
C GLN A 112 -4.10 -14.16 4.13
N PHE A 113 -3.90 -13.19 5.02
CA PHE A 113 -4.61 -11.91 4.99
C PHE A 113 -4.37 -11.14 3.67
N LEU A 114 -3.10 -10.99 3.26
CA LEU A 114 -2.75 -10.39 1.97
C LEU A 114 -3.13 -11.29 0.78
N SER A 115 -3.51 -12.53 1.07
CA SER A 115 -4.17 -13.42 0.13
C SER A 115 -5.68 -13.23 0.03
N ASN A 116 -6.25 -12.24 0.68
CA ASN A 116 -7.57 -11.73 0.31
C ASN A 116 -7.38 -10.41 -0.45
N LEU A 117 -8.11 -10.25 -1.55
CA LEU A 117 -8.04 -9.03 -2.33
C LEU A 117 -8.74 -7.87 -1.61
N ALA A 118 -9.91 -8.12 -1.01
CA ALA A 118 -10.66 -7.11 -0.26
C ALA A 118 -9.85 -6.62 0.94
N ASP A 119 -9.32 -7.55 1.74
CA ASP A 119 -8.53 -7.20 2.94
C ASP A 119 -7.24 -6.46 2.55
N LYS A 120 -6.58 -6.86 1.45
CA LYS A 120 -5.41 -6.14 0.92
C LYS A 120 -5.78 -4.72 0.45
N GLU A 121 -6.89 -4.55 -0.25
CA GLU A 121 -7.35 -3.24 -0.71
C GLU A 121 -7.77 -2.34 0.44
N PHE A 122 -8.42 -2.90 1.46
CA PHE A 122 -8.77 -2.21 2.69
C PHE A 122 -7.54 -1.73 3.46
N PHE A 123 -6.50 -2.57 3.56
CA PHE A 123 -5.24 -2.16 4.16
C PHE A 123 -4.60 -1.01 3.38
N ILE A 124 -4.59 -1.10 2.05
CA ILE A 124 -4.03 -0.08 1.16
C ILE A 124 -4.81 1.24 1.25
N SER A 125 -6.14 1.21 1.35
CA SER A 125 -6.94 2.43 1.43
C SER A 125 -6.70 3.20 2.73
N HIS A 126 -6.34 2.52 3.82
CA HIS A 126 -5.94 3.17 5.08
C HIS A 126 -4.60 3.90 5.01
N THR A 127 -3.75 3.56 4.03
CA THR A 127 -2.44 4.22 3.83
C THR A 127 -2.49 5.48 2.97
N ARG A 128 -3.68 5.84 2.46
CA ARG A 128 -3.88 6.94 1.50
C ARG A 128 -4.23 8.26 2.17
#